data_AF-A0A0E3KUY7-F1
#
_entry.id   AF-A0A0E3KUY7-F1
#
_cell.length_a   1.000
_cell.length_b   1.000
_cell.length_c   1.000
_cell.angle_alpha   90.00
_cell.angle_beta   90.00
_cell.angle_gamma   90.00
#
_symmetry.space_group_name_H-M   'P 1'
#
loop_
_entity.id
_entity.type
_entity.pdbx_description
1 polymer ?
#
loop_
_entity_poly.entity_id
_entity_poly.type
_entity_poly.pdbx_seq_one_letter_code
_entity_poly.pdbx_strand_id
1 'polypeptide(L)'
;MVANRKFEIGALLAAMMLVGMTFVPMVSAQAETLSDSSDVKQVTLTMDQKDGVLIIPLDDKKITDLSTSNTTKKSVTANLSGTIDTNNKVVLEGIITLDGENDKVQLSGEATQVFIGWDVPEGAKPICSEVGNMTMTRYEGAKEMYATYVDLQDKSGKYNLHGEFYKDGAGGLVGKVMNNGVECDLGLLGSSISMYENVNPTVTTKSSEFITVPQRSQWEIYWNQQDYDAASQACGETSAAMLEEYWSGNHPEIWDIWVYNNYAPMSTTTAKAYLDSEGIHLTKGVRTGSFLYTTGTIKSMIDNGRPFYLVENSRWGACHAVVLRGYDEDFI
;
A
#
# COMPACT_ATOMS: atom_id res chain seq x y z
N MET A 1 -9.23 39.66 74.78
CA MET A 1 -8.56 39.53 73.48
C MET A 1 -9.09 38.26 72.82
N VAL A 2 -10.02 38.43 71.88
CA VAL A 2 -10.68 37.35 71.14
C VAL A 2 -10.86 37.83 69.70
N ALA A 3 -10.56 36.91 68.78
CA ALA A 3 -11.08 36.75 67.41
C ALA A 3 -10.53 37.55 66.22
N ASN A 4 -10.53 36.79 65.11
CA ASN A 4 -10.88 37.12 63.71
C ASN A 4 -9.72 37.41 62.75
N ARG A 5 -9.46 36.50 61.78
CA ARG A 5 -10.12 36.29 60.45
C ARG A 5 -9.45 37.19 59.39
N LYS A 6 -9.27 36.86 58.11
CA LYS A 6 -9.41 35.69 57.22
C LYS A 6 -9.05 36.25 55.81
N PHE A 7 -8.65 35.36 54.88
CA PHE A 7 -8.85 35.42 53.42
C PHE A 7 -7.87 36.27 52.58
N GLU A 8 -7.03 35.61 51.76
CA GLU A 8 -7.19 35.22 50.32
C GLU A 8 -6.47 36.27 49.46
N ILE A 9 -5.60 35.93 48.50
CA ILE A 9 -5.84 35.56 47.09
C ILE A 9 -4.41 35.32 46.55
N GLY A 10 -4.06 34.18 45.94
CA GLY A 10 -4.27 33.92 44.52
C GLY A 10 -3.19 34.61 43.65
N ALA A 11 -2.46 33.82 42.86
CA ALA A 11 -1.56 34.21 41.75
C ALA A 11 -0.17 34.77 42.10
N LEU A 12 0.82 33.89 42.35
CA LEU A 12 2.24 34.20 42.02
C LEU A 12 3.17 32.97 41.99
N LEU A 13 2.73 31.87 41.36
CA LEU A 13 3.60 30.72 41.04
C LEU A 13 3.50 30.25 39.58
N ALA A 14 2.91 31.09 38.70
CA ALA A 14 2.77 30.83 37.27
C ALA A 14 3.53 31.86 36.41
N ALA A 15 4.70 32.31 36.87
CA ALA A 15 5.57 33.26 36.15
C ALA A 15 7.03 32.80 36.13
N MET A 16 7.26 31.52 35.78
CA MET A 16 8.58 30.99 35.41
C MET A 16 8.47 30.10 34.15
N MET A 17 7.71 30.57 33.17
CA MET A 17 7.94 30.26 31.76
C MET A 17 8.36 31.54 31.05
N LEU A 18 9.32 31.41 30.13
CA LEU A 18 9.88 32.40 29.20
C LEU A 18 10.93 33.36 29.77
N VAL A 19 12.20 33.11 29.44
CA VAL A 19 13.05 33.92 28.53
C VAL A 19 14.44 33.27 28.45
N GLY A 20 14.94 33.00 27.24
CA GLY A 20 16.39 32.89 27.02
C GLY A 20 16.94 31.71 26.21
N MET A 21 16.33 31.31 25.09
CA MET A 21 17.11 30.66 24.03
C MET A 21 17.90 31.73 23.28
N THR A 22 19.19 31.89 23.62
CA THR A 22 20.12 32.71 22.84
C THR A 22 20.75 31.85 21.76
N PHE A 23 20.44 32.17 20.51
CA PHE A 23 21.21 31.80 19.33
C PHE A 23 22.67 32.23 19.47
N VAL A 24 23.61 31.33 19.13
CA VAL A 24 24.96 31.71 18.73
C VAL A 24 25.32 30.92 17.47
N PRO A 25 25.66 31.58 16.34
CA PRO A 25 26.19 30.92 15.16
C PRO A 25 27.73 30.86 15.25
N MET A 26 28.34 29.75 14.87
CA MET A 26 29.72 29.81 14.36
C MET A 26 30.03 28.63 13.43
N VAL A 27 30.39 29.01 12.21
CA VAL A 27 30.83 28.16 11.12
C VAL A 27 32.32 27.82 11.28
N SER A 28 32.63 26.56 10.97
CA SER A 28 33.90 25.95 10.58
C SER A 28 35.14 26.08 11.48
N ALA A 29 35.50 24.96 12.10
CA ALA A 29 36.88 24.48 12.09
C ALA A 29 36.84 22.98 11.78
N GLN A 30 37.32 22.65 10.58
CA GLN A 30 37.44 21.30 10.04
C GLN A 30 38.55 20.56 10.81
N ALA A 31 38.17 19.50 11.52
CA ALA A 31 39.08 18.49 12.01
C ALA A 31 38.43 17.14 11.67
N GLU A 32 38.88 16.59 10.54
CA GLU A 32 38.69 15.22 10.04
C GLU A 32 37.64 14.40 10.78
N THR A 33 36.37 14.68 10.46
CA THR A 33 35.26 13.79 10.80
C THR A 33 35.43 12.51 10.00
N LEU A 34 35.64 11.43 10.75
CA LEU A 34 35.38 10.05 10.41
C LEU A 34 34.34 9.93 9.29
N SER A 35 34.67 9.14 8.27
CA SER A 35 33.78 8.66 7.20
C SER A 35 32.36 8.38 7.70
N ASP A 36 31.44 9.34 7.52
CA ASP A 36 29.99 9.18 7.67
C ASP A 36 29.44 8.34 6.51
N SER A 37 29.80 7.06 6.48
CA SER A 37 29.24 6.06 5.56
C SER A 37 28.55 4.95 6.35
N SER A 38 27.65 5.30 7.28
CA SER A 38 26.61 4.31 7.59
C SER A 38 25.62 4.35 6.43
N ASP A 39 25.72 3.36 5.54
CA ASP A 39 24.81 3.01 4.44
C ASP A 39 23.37 2.67 4.91
N VAL A 40 22.98 3.19 6.07
CA VAL A 40 21.78 2.90 6.83
C VAL A 40 21.03 4.21 7.04
N LYS A 41 19.82 4.29 6.50
CA LYS A 41 19.00 5.51 6.53
C LYS A 41 17.84 5.34 7.50
N GLN A 42 17.52 6.39 8.25
CA GLN A 42 16.44 6.37 9.25
C GLN A 42 15.07 6.45 8.60
N VAL A 43 14.10 5.74 9.17
CA VAL A 43 12.69 5.77 8.77
C VAL A 43 11.78 5.72 9.98
N THR A 44 10.64 6.40 9.87
CA THR A 44 9.61 6.42 10.92
C THR A 44 8.25 6.19 10.31
N LEU A 45 7.43 5.37 10.96
CA LEU A 45 6.03 5.13 10.64
C LEU A 45 5.16 5.63 11.80
N THR A 46 4.30 6.58 11.50
CA THR A 46 3.36 7.20 12.44
C THR A 46 1.95 6.85 11.99
N MET A 47 1.39 5.81 12.60
CA MET A 47 0.10 5.19 12.26
C MET A 47 -0.96 5.48 13.32
N ASP A 48 -1.10 6.75 13.67
CA ASP A 48 -2.00 7.26 14.70
C ASP A 48 -2.77 8.52 14.26
N GLN A 49 -2.58 8.96 13.01
CA GLN A 49 -3.29 10.12 12.47
C GLN A 49 -4.80 9.86 12.37
N LYS A 50 -5.16 8.59 12.15
CA LYS A 50 -6.53 8.06 12.20
C LYS A 50 -6.48 6.66 12.78
N ASP A 51 -7.56 6.26 13.43
CA ASP A 51 -7.71 4.92 13.97
C ASP A 51 -7.70 3.90 12.84
N GLY A 52 -6.77 2.95 12.93
CA GLY A 52 -6.80 1.75 12.10
C GLY A 52 -7.92 0.79 12.53
N VAL A 53 -7.94 -0.40 11.93
CA VAL A 53 -8.88 -1.46 12.29
C VAL A 53 -8.16 -2.78 12.63
N LEU A 54 -8.60 -3.39 13.73
CA LEU A 54 -8.32 -4.78 14.08
C LEU A 54 -9.62 -5.58 13.94
N ILE A 55 -9.64 -6.55 13.04
CA ILE A 55 -10.81 -7.40 12.77
C ILE A 55 -10.57 -8.76 13.41
N ILE A 56 -11.43 -9.10 14.36
CA ILE A 56 -11.30 -10.29 15.20
C ILE A 56 -12.44 -11.26 14.83
N PRO A 57 -12.15 -12.50 14.40
CA PRO A 57 -13.19 -13.50 14.19
C PRO A 57 -13.84 -13.90 15.52
N LEU A 58 -15.17 -14.06 15.52
CA LEU A 58 -15.93 -14.41 16.72
C LEU A 58 -16.16 -15.93 16.84
N ASP A 59 -16.30 -16.60 15.70
CA ASP A 59 -16.73 -18.00 15.66
C ASP A 59 -15.57 -18.97 15.34
N ASP A 60 -14.45 -18.45 14.82
CA ASP A 60 -13.32 -19.23 14.31
C ASP A 60 -11.97 -18.70 14.82
N LYS A 61 -10.91 -19.50 14.62
CA LYS A 61 -9.54 -19.09 14.95
C LYS A 61 -8.88 -18.20 13.90
N LYS A 62 -9.49 -18.01 12.74
CA LYS A 62 -8.97 -17.18 11.65
C LYS A 62 -10.08 -16.74 10.71
N ILE A 63 -9.87 -15.64 10.00
CA ILE A 63 -10.78 -15.15 8.96
C ILE A 63 -10.39 -15.82 7.64
N THR A 64 -11.29 -16.66 7.11
CA THR A 64 -11.10 -17.30 5.79
C THR A 64 -11.64 -16.41 4.67
N ASP A 65 -12.77 -15.74 4.93
CA ASP A 65 -13.41 -14.81 4.00
C ASP A 65 -14.13 -13.74 4.83
N LEU A 66 -13.66 -12.49 4.72
CA LEU A 66 -14.19 -11.37 5.49
C LEU A 66 -15.65 -11.05 5.12
N SER A 67 -16.10 -11.39 3.91
CA SER A 67 -17.48 -11.12 3.46
C SER A 67 -18.53 -12.00 4.13
N THR A 68 -18.11 -13.14 4.68
CA THR A 68 -19.01 -14.14 5.30
C THR A 68 -18.68 -14.43 6.77
N SER A 69 -17.48 -14.10 7.22
CA SER A 69 -17.05 -14.34 8.60
C SER A 69 -17.74 -13.38 9.57
N ASN A 70 -18.25 -13.93 10.67
CA ASN A 70 -18.76 -13.12 11.77
C ASN A 70 -17.57 -12.54 12.58
N THR A 71 -17.46 -11.23 12.62
CA THR A 71 -16.30 -10.52 13.16
C THR A 71 -16.69 -9.36 14.06
N THR A 72 -15.77 -8.93 14.92
CA THR A 72 -15.83 -7.64 15.60
C THR A 72 -14.65 -6.77 15.18
N LYS A 73 -14.83 -5.45 15.22
CA LYS A 73 -13.81 -4.47 14.84
C LYS A 73 -13.40 -3.64 16.05
N LYS A 74 -12.09 -3.51 16.24
CA LYS A 74 -11.47 -2.69 17.29
C LYS A 74 -10.53 -1.67 16.66
N SER A 75 -10.23 -0.61 17.41
CA SER A 75 -9.26 0.40 17.00
C SER A 75 -7.84 -0.12 17.20
N VAL A 76 -6.93 0.33 16.33
CA VAL A 76 -5.51 0.00 16.38
C VAL A 76 -4.67 1.15 15.86
N THR A 77 -3.52 1.35 16.48
CA THR A 77 -2.53 2.36 16.09
C THR A 77 -1.12 1.79 16.20
N ALA A 78 -0.16 2.47 15.57
CA ALA A 78 1.26 2.10 15.73
C ALA A 78 2.18 3.32 15.63
N ASN A 79 3.30 3.25 16.35
CA ASN A 79 4.42 4.17 16.18
C ASN A 79 5.69 3.34 16.12
N LEU A 80 6.33 3.32 14.95
CA LEU A 80 7.50 2.49 14.66
C LEU A 80 8.62 3.36 14.11
N SER A 81 9.85 3.08 14.51
CA SER A 81 11.04 3.79 14.03
C SER A 81 12.17 2.80 13.80
N GLY A 82 13.04 3.09 12.85
CA GLY A 82 14.18 2.23 12.59
C GLY A 82 14.88 2.62 11.30
N THR A 83 15.31 1.63 10.53
CA THR A 83 16.30 1.83 9.48
C THR A 83 16.05 1.01 8.23
N ILE A 84 16.53 1.54 7.10
CA ILE A 84 16.67 0.84 5.82
C ILE A 84 18.14 0.85 5.43
N ASP A 85 18.69 -0.32 5.08
CA ASP A 85 20.06 -0.42 4.56
C ASP A 85 20.11 -0.32 3.02
N THR A 86 21.31 -0.32 2.45
CA THR A 86 21.51 -0.26 0.99
C THR A 86 20.90 -1.42 0.21
N ASN A 87 20.61 -2.54 0.86
CA ASN A 87 19.95 -3.70 0.25
C ASN A 87 18.43 -3.64 0.44
N ASN A 88 17.89 -2.48 0.81
CA ASN A 88 16.49 -2.24 1.16
C ASN A 88 15.98 -3.12 2.31
N LYS A 89 16.87 -3.65 3.16
CA LYS A 89 16.43 -4.38 4.35
C LYS A 89 15.91 -3.38 5.36
N VAL A 90 14.69 -3.61 5.82
CA VAL A 90 13.99 -2.79 6.80
C VAL A 90 14.06 -3.44 8.17
N VAL A 91 14.37 -2.66 9.20
CA VAL A 91 14.23 -3.04 10.61
C VAL A 91 13.52 -1.92 11.35
N LEU A 92 12.39 -2.21 11.98
CA LEU A 92 11.56 -1.25 12.71
C LEU A 92 11.31 -1.75 14.13
N GLU A 93 11.37 -0.85 15.09
CA GLU A 93 11.04 -1.11 16.49
C GLU A 93 10.04 -0.07 16.98
N GLY A 94 9.14 -0.48 17.86
CA GLY A 94 8.17 0.44 18.43
C GLY A 94 7.01 -0.24 19.12
N ILE A 95 5.85 0.41 19.06
CA ILE A 95 4.63 -0.02 19.75
C ILE A 95 3.50 -0.14 18.73
N ILE A 96 2.77 -1.24 18.79
CA ILE A 96 1.46 -1.42 18.16
C ILE A 96 0.44 -1.54 19.28
N THR A 97 -0.60 -0.71 19.27
CA THR A 97 -1.66 -0.72 20.29
C THR A 97 -2.88 -1.44 19.74
N LEU A 98 -3.13 -2.68 20.17
CA LEU A 98 -4.27 -3.50 19.76
C LEU A 98 -5.42 -3.36 20.77
N ASP A 99 -6.55 -2.74 20.42
CA ASP A 99 -7.70 -2.56 21.33
C ASP A 99 -7.30 -1.92 22.69
N GLY A 100 -6.35 -0.97 22.65
CA GLY A 100 -5.82 -0.29 23.84
C GLY A 100 -4.69 -1.03 24.57
N GLU A 101 -4.35 -2.24 24.17
CA GLU A 101 -3.22 -3.00 24.72
C GLU A 101 -1.95 -2.76 23.91
N ASN A 102 -0.89 -2.31 24.57
CA ASN A 102 0.39 -2.00 23.92
C ASN A 102 1.26 -3.25 23.77
N ASP A 103 1.58 -3.56 22.52
CA ASP A 103 2.58 -4.56 22.15
C ASP A 103 3.87 -3.88 21.71
N LYS A 104 4.99 -4.21 22.37
CA LYS A 104 6.32 -3.82 21.90
C LYS A 104 6.76 -4.79 20.81
N VAL A 105 7.14 -4.25 19.66
CA VAL A 105 7.48 -5.06 18.49
C VAL A 105 8.85 -4.68 17.93
N GLN A 106 9.47 -5.69 17.31
CA GLN A 106 10.58 -5.52 16.39
C GLN A 106 10.20 -6.25 15.10
N LEU A 107 9.98 -5.48 14.04
CA LEU A 107 9.62 -5.97 12.72
C LEU A 107 10.84 -5.86 11.79
N SER A 108 10.96 -6.79 10.86
CA SER A 108 11.98 -6.73 9.82
C SER A 108 11.49 -7.37 8.53
N GLY A 109 12.06 -6.91 7.42
CA GLY A 109 11.83 -7.49 6.11
C GLY A 109 12.48 -6.65 5.03
N GLU A 110 11.81 -6.49 3.90
CA GLU A 110 12.37 -5.86 2.71
C GLU A 110 11.45 -4.80 2.15
N ALA A 111 12.04 -3.77 1.55
CA ALA A 111 11.34 -2.74 0.83
C ALA A 111 11.65 -2.77 -0.66
N THR A 112 10.66 -2.45 -1.49
CA THR A 112 10.83 -2.36 -2.94
C THR A 112 10.09 -1.15 -3.48
N GLN A 113 10.63 -0.53 -4.52
CA GLN A 113 9.89 0.48 -5.27
C GLN A 113 9.14 -0.18 -6.42
N VAL A 114 7.87 0.17 -6.53
CA VAL A 114 6.94 -0.43 -7.47
C VAL A 114 6.33 0.68 -8.31
N PHE A 115 6.35 0.50 -9.63
CA PHE A 115 5.68 1.39 -10.57
C PHE A 115 4.16 1.29 -10.39
N ILE A 116 3.52 2.38 -9.97
CA ILE A 116 2.09 2.43 -9.63
C ILE A 116 1.26 3.24 -10.61
N GLY A 117 1.86 3.92 -11.59
CA GLY A 117 1.08 4.70 -12.55
C GLY A 117 1.83 5.87 -13.17
N TRP A 118 1.12 6.74 -13.86
CA TRP A 118 1.67 7.91 -14.54
C TRP A 118 1.19 9.23 -13.95
N ASP A 119 2.13 10.12 -13.61
CA ASP A 119 1.87 11.52 -13.32
C ASP A 119 1.78 12.26 -14.65
N VAL A 120 0.55 12.55 -15.06
CA VAL A 120 0.23 13.20 -16.34
C VAL A 120 0.10 14.72 -16.12
N PRO A 121 0.95 15.55 -16.76
CA PRO A 121 0.84 16.99 -16.64
C PRO A 121 -0.53 17.51 -17.10
N GLU A 122 -1.04 18.52 -16.40
CA GLU A 122 -2.27 19.19 -16.79
C GLU A 122 -2.18 19.71 -18.24
N GLY A 123 -3.17 19.36 -19.07
CA GLY A 123 -3.22 19.74 -20.47
C GLY A 123 -2.25 18.99 -21.40
N ALA A 124 -1.62 17.91 -20.93
CA ALA A 124 -0.76 17.07 -21.76
C ALA A 124 -1.50 16.53 -23.00
N LYS A 125 -0.78 16.48 -24.13
CA LYS A 125 -1.35 15.99 -25.39
C LYS A 125 -1.29 14.46 -25.45
N PRO A 126 -2.33 13.79 -25.96
CA PRO A 126 -2.32 12.36 -26.12
C PRO A 126 -1.38 11.93 -27.25
N ILE A 127 -0.72 10.79 -27.05
CA ILE A 127 0.10 10.05 -28.01
C ILE A 127 -0.57 8.68 -28.17
N CYS A 128 -1.16 8.43 -29.34
CA CYS A 128 -1.86 7.18 -29.61
C CYS A 128 -0.99 6.20 -30.39
N SER A 129 -1.03 4.94 -30.02
CA SER A 129 -0.35 3.83 -30.71
C SER A 129 -1.28 2.63 -30.81
N GLU A 130 -1.14 1.83 -31.87
CA GLU A 130 -1.95 0.62 -32.05
C GLU A 130 -1.22 -0.59 -31.45
N VAL A 131 -1.91 -1.32 -30.58
CA VAL A 131 -1.42 -2.54 -29.93
C VAL A 131 -2.45 -3.64 -30.13
N GLY A 132 -2.13 -4.58 -31.04
CA GLY A 132 -3.08 -5.58 -31.51
C GLY A 132 -4.25 -4.93 -32.27
N ASN A 133 -5.44 -4.98 -31.68
CA ASN A 133 -6.67 -4.40 -32.24
C ASN A 133 -7.23 -3.26 -31.39
N MET A 134 -6.39 -2.67 -30.54
CA MET A 134 -6.76 -1.61 -29.60
C MET A 134 -5.80 -0.43 -29.73
N THR A 135 -6.35 0.77 -29.56
CA THR A 135 -5.54 1.98 -29.41
C THR A 135 -5.10 2.11 -27.96
N MET A 136 -3.80 2.26 -27.75
CA MET A 136 -3.18 2.60 -26.49
C MET A 136 -2.78 4.08 -26.49
N THR A 137 -3.22 4.81 -25.46
CA THR A 137 -2.97 6.23 -25.29
C THR A 137 -1.94 6.47 -24.18
N ARG A 138 -0.96 7.32 -24.47
CA ARG A 138 -0.02 7.90 -23.50
C ARG A 138 -0.10 9.41 -23.58
N TYR A 139 0.58 10.12 -22.69
CA TYR A 139 0.56 11.58 -22.66
C TYR A 139 1.97 12.17 -22.73
N GLU A 140 2.13 13.23 -23.52
CA GLU A 140 3.40 13.96 -23.63
C GLU A 140 3.86 14.47 -22.26
N GLY A 141 5.09 14.12 -21.87
CA GLY A 141 5.67 14.56 -20.59
C GLY A 141 5.19 13.81 -19.35
N ALA A 142 4.37 12.76 -19.50
CA ALA A 142 4.00 11.89 -18.39
C ALA A 142 5.24 11.26 -17.74
N LYS A 143 5.23 11.17 -16.41
CA LYS A 143 6.33 10.59 -15.62
C LYS A 143 5.83 9.40 -14.82
N GLU A 144 6.70 8.42 -14.62
CA GLU A 144 6.36 7.26 -13.79
C GLU A 144 6.22 7.68 -12.32
N MET A 145 5.14 7.22 -11.70
CA MET A 145 4.88 7.27 -10.27
C MET A 145 5.25 5.94 -9.63
N TYR A 146 5.77 6.02 -8.42
CA TYR A 146 6.19 4.87 -7.64
C TYR A 146 5.59 4.92 -6.25
N ALA A 147 5.42 3.75 -5.64
CA ALA A 147 5.24 3.58 -4.21
C ALA A 147 6.33 2.66 -3.65
N THR A 148 6.63 2.85 -2.37
CA THR A 148 7.46 1.91 -1.62
C THR A 148 6.56 0.87 -0.98
N TYR A 149 6.75 -0.38 -1.39
CA TYR A 149 6.16 -1.55 -0.77
C TYR A 149 7.09 -2.08 0.29
N VAL A 150 6.53 -2.52 1.42
CA VAL A 150 7.29 -3.17 2.50
C VAL A 150 6.61 -4.46 2.91
N ASP A 151 7.38 -5.51 3.10
CA ASP A 151 6.95 -6.72 3.80
C ASP A 151 7.66 -6.76 5.15
N LEU A 152 6.90 -6.94 6.23
CA LEU A 152 7.37 -6.79 7.61
C LEU A 152 6.84 -7.94 8.46
N GLN A 153 7.74 -8.64 9.13
CA GLN A 153 7.39 -9.70 10.06
C GLN A 153 8.20 -9.58 11.35
N ASP A 154 7.63 -10.02 12.46
CA ASP A 154 8.38 -10.21 13.69
C ASP A 154 9.03 -11.60 13.73
N LYS A 155 10.02 -11.78 14.61
CA LYS A 155 10.74 -13.07 14.72
C LYS A 155 9.85 -14.23 15.15
N SER A 156 8.75 -13.97 15.87
CA SER A 156 7.86 -15.03 16.35
C SER A 156 6.76 -15.41 15.35
N GLY A 157 6.61 -14.65 14.26
CA GLY A 157 5.51 -14.81 13.31
C GLY A 157 4.15 -14.38 13.87
N LYS A 158 4.15 -13.60 14.97
CA LYS A 158 2.94 -12.97 15.51
C LYS A 158 2.39 -11.93 14.54
N TYR A 159 3.23 -11.17 13.87
CA TYR A 159 2.86 -10.14 12.89
C TYR A 159 3.39 -10.52 11.52
N ASN A 160 2.51 -10.43 10.52
CA ASN A 160 2.85 -10.53 9.11
C ASN A 160 2.12 -9.42 8.38
N LEU A 161 2.85 -8.34 8.09
CA LEU A 161 2.32 -7.09 7.60
C LEU A 161 2.94 -6.76 6.25
N HIS A 162 2.13 -6.25 5.34
CA HIS A 162 2.57 -5.61 4.12
C HIS A 162 2.14 -4.14 4.14
N GLY A 163 2.91 -3.28 3.52
CA GLY A 163 2.68 -1.84 3.55
C GLY A 163 2.96 -1.20 2.22
N GLU A 164 2.37 -0.03 2.03
CA GLU A 164 2.56 0.80 0.85
C GLU A 164 2.67 2.26 1.29
N PHE A 165 3.68 2.96 0.76
CA PHE A 165 3.95 4.36 1.08
C PHE A 165 4.29 5.16 -0.17
N TYR A 166 3.56 6.26 -0.37
CA TYR A 166 3.75 7.16 -1.50
C TYR A 166 4.82 8.20 -1.22
N LYS A 167 5.17 8.96 -2.26
CA LYS A 167 6.22 10.00 -2.21
C LYS A 167 5.95 11.10 -1.18
N ASP A 168 4.69 11.42 -0.92
CA ASP A 168 4.28 12.39 0.11
C ASP A 168 4.27 11.80 1.53
N GLY A 169 4.62 10.52 1.66
CA GLY A 169 4.64 9.78 2.92
C GLY A 169 3.31 9.13 3.28
N ALA A 170 2.20 9.43 2.58
CA ALA A 170 0.91 8.81 2.86
C ALA A 170 0.96 7.30 2.63
N GLY A 171 0.17 6.54 3.39
CA GLY A 171 0.10 5.09 3.26
C GLY A 171 -0.34 4.38 4.52
N GLY A 172 0.06 3.11 4.65
CA GLY A 172 -0.27 2.32 5.81
C GLY A 172 0.30 0.90 5.77
N LEU A 173 -0.08 0.13 6.79
CA LEU A 173 0.24 -1.30 6.90
C LEU A 173 -1.05 -2.10 7.02
N VAL A 174 -1.11 -3.24 6.36
CA VAL A 174 -2.22 -4.18 6.43
C VAL A 174 -1.66 -5.59 6.55
N GLY A 175 -2.39 -6.53 7.14
CA GLY A 175 -1.90 -7.89 7.26
C GLY A 175 -2.59 -8.67 8.35
N LYS A 176 -1.85 -9.60 8.95
CA LYS A 176 -2.35 -10.50 9.99
C LYS A 176 -1.59 -10.31 11.30
N VAL A 177 -2.31 -10.52 12.41
CA VAL A 177 -1.73 -10.60 13.75
C VAL A 177 -2.31 -11.77 14.52
N MET A 178 -1.44 -12.56 15.18
CA MET A 178 -1.85 -13.57 16.14
C MET A 178 -2.11 -12.91 17.50
N ASN A 179 -3.39 -12.81 17.90
CA ASN A 179 -3.80 -12.29 19.19
C ASN A 179 -4.50 -13.39 20.00
N ASN A 180 -3.94 -13.76 21.16
CA ASN A 180 -4.50 -14.79 22.05
C ASN A 180 -4.83 -16.13 21.36
N GLY A 181 -4.00 -16.54 20.38
CA GLY A 181 -4.18 -17.79 19.62
C GLY A 181 -5.22 -17.71 18.50
N VAL A 182 -5.73 -16.52 18.21
CA VAL A 182 -6.62 -16.20 17.09
C VAL A 182 -5.86 -15.37 16.07
N GLU A 183 -5.97 -15.71 14.79
CA GLU A 183 -5.45 -14.91 13.68
C GLU A 183 -6.49 -13.83 13.32
N CYS A 184 -6.10 -12.58 13.53
CA CYS A 184 -6.90 -11.41 13.25
C CYS A 184 -6.36 -10.67 12.03
N ASP A 185 -7.24 -9.91 11.37
CA ASP A 185 -6.84 -9.02 10.28
C ASP A 185 -6.56 -7.64 10.86
N LEU A 186 -5.53 -6.99 10.33
CA LEU A 186 -5.03 -5.71 10.81
C LEU A 186 -4.95 -4.71 9.66
N GLY A 187 -5.37 -3.49 9.91
CA GLY A 187 -5.15 -2.31 9.07
C GLY A 187 -4.71 -1.13 9.93
N LEU A 188 -3.58 -0.52 9.58
CA LEU A 188 -2.96 0.62 10.22
C LEU A 188 -2.88 1.76 9.23
N LEU A 189 -3.34 2.94 9.62
CA LEU A 189 -3.41 4.13 8.77
C LEU A 189 -2.49 5.22 9.28
N GLY A 190 -1.75 5.86 8.38
CA GLY A 190 -0.99 7.03 8.73
C GLY A 190 0.00 7.44 7.68
N SER A 191 1.23 7.72 8.12
CA SER A 191 2.27 8.21 7.24
C SER A 191 3.63 7.64 7.59
N SER A 192 4.52 7.72 6.62
CA SER A 192 5.93 7.45 6.76
C SER A 192 6.75 8.71 6.55
N ILE A 193 7.89 8.77 7.24
CA ILE A 193 8.95 9.74 6.97
C ILE A 193 10.12 8.99 6.37
N SER A 194 10.56 9.46 5.21
CA SER A 194 11.73 9.00 4.45
C SER A 194 11.70 7.54 4.00
N MET A 195 10.60 6.81 4.15
CA MET A 195 10.43 5.45 3.59
C MET A 195 10.59 5.45 2.06
N TYR A 196 9.91 6.38 1.36
CA TYR A 196 9.99 6.50 -0.10
C TYR A 196 11.41 6.85 -0.60
N GLU A 197 12.05 7.81 0.06
CA GLU A 197 13.33 8.40 -0.34
C GLU A 197 14.52 7.46 -0.08
N ASN A 198 14.37 6.55 0.86
CA ASN A 198 15.46 5.71 1.35
C ASN A 198 15.54 4.34 0.68
N VAL A 199 14.51 3.96 -0.08
CA VAL A 199 14.48 2.68 -0.79
C VAL A 199 15.10 2.85 -2.17
N ASN A 200 16.11 2.04 -2.45
CA ASN A 200 16.70 1.99 -3.77
C ASN A 200 15.72 1.30 -4.74
N PRO A 201 15.59 1.78 -5.98
CA PRO A 201 14.80 1.09 -7.00
C PRO A 201 15.25 -0.36 -7.11
N THR A 202 14.33 -1.29 -6.85
CA THR A 202 14.64 -2.71 -6.98
C THR A 202 14.74 -3.01 -8.47
N VAL A 203 15.95 -3.31 -8.94
CA VAL A 203 16.15 -3.85 -10.29
C VAL A 203 15.59 -5.26 -10.27
N THR A 204 14.28 -5.40 -10.46
CA THR A 204 13.67 -6.70 -10.68
C THR A 204 14.24 -7.23 -12.00
N THR A 205 14.83 -8.42 -11.97
CA THR A 205 15.02 -9.24 -13.15
C THR A 205 13.66 -9.45 -13.77
N LYS A 206 13.31 -8.61 -14.75
CA LYS A 206 12.13 -8.77 -15.58
C LYS A 206 12.22 -10.17 -16.19
N SER A 207 11.11 -10.88 -16.25
CA SER A 207 11.02 -12.09 -17.06
C SER A 207 11.51 -11.80 -18.49
N SER A 208 11.83 -12.85 -19.25
CA SER A 208 12.28 -12.68 -20.64
C SER A 208 11.32 -11.83 -21.48
N GLU A 209 10.01 -11.89 -21.20
CA GLU A 209 8.97 -11.02 -21.78
C GLU A 209 8.01 -10.46 -20.71
N PHE A 210 7.85 -9.13 -20.67
CA PHE A 210 7.05 -8.42 -19.65
C PHE A 210 6.49 -7.09 -20.14
N ILE A 211 5.21 -6.82 -19.83
CA ILE A 211 4.52 -5.56 -20.07
C ILE A 211 4.50 -4.73 -18.80
N THR A 212 4.96 -3.47 -18.91
CA THR A 212 4.87 -2.49 -17.82
C THR A 212 3.43 -2.01 -17.62
N VAL A 213 2.68 -2.74 -16.80
CA VAL A 213 1.37 -2.34 -16.27
C VAL A 213 1.55 -1.74 -14.87
N PRO A 214 0.88 -0.62 -14.55
CA PRO A 214 0.84 -0.06 -13.18
C PRO A 214 0.45 -1.12 -12.15
N GLN A 215 1.15 -1.16 -11.02
CA GLN A 215 0.85 -2.08 -9.90
C GLN A 215 0.11 -1.33 -8.81
N ARG A 216 -1.17 -1.09 -9.07
CA ARG A 216 -2.07 -0.44 -8.13
C ARG A 216 -2.41 -1.39 -6.98
N SER A 217 -2.72 -0.82 -5.83
CA SER A 217 -3.08 -1.57 -4.62
C SER A 217 -4.55 -1.38 -4.29
N GLN A 218 -5.28 -2.46 -4.05
CA GLN A 218 -6.66 -2.36 -3.57
C GLN A 218 -6.75 -1.60 -2.23
N TRP A 219 -5.65 -1.53 -1.48
CA TRP A 219 -5.57 -0.81 -0.23
C TRP A 219 -5.53 0.72 -0.39
N GLU A 220 -5.38 1.26 -1.61
CA GLU A 220 -5.62 2.68 -1.89
C GLU A 220 -7.00 3.14 -1.38
N ILE A 221 -8.01 2.27 -1.48
CA ILE A 221 -9.33 2.53 -0.89
C ILE A 221 -9.22 2.71 0.62
N TYR A 222 -8.45 1.86 1.29
CA TYR A 222 -8.32 1.96 2.75
C TYR A 222 -7.52 3.20 3.15
N TRP A 223 -6.43 3.51 2.44
CA TRP A 223 -5.59 4.68 2.69
C TRP A 223 -6.39 5.99 2.55
N ASN A 224 -7.25 6.08 1.52
CA ASN A 224 -7.95 7.31 1.18
C ASN A 224 -9.35 7.39 1.82
N GLN A 225 -10.12 6.30 1.79
CA GLN A 225 -11.52 6.25 2.23
C GLN A 225 -11.71 5.63 3.62
N GLN A 226 -10.66 5.01 4.18
CA GLN A 226 -10.71 4.32 5.48
C GLN A 226 -11.69 3.14 5.51
N ASP A 227 -12.04 2.61 4.33
CA ASP A 227 -12.95 1.48 4.20
C ASP A 227 -12.17 0.18 3.98
N TYR A 228 -11.86 -0.50 5.08
CA TYR A 228 -11.14 -1.78 5.04
C TYR A 228 -11.96 -2.87 4.34
N ASP A 229 -13.28 -2.89 4.53
CA ASP A 229 -14.12 -3.95 3.99
C ASP A 229 -14.20 -3.83 2.46
N ALA A 230 -14.38 -2.62 1.95
CA ALA A 230 -14.31 -2.35 0.52
C ALA A 230 -12.92 -2.69 -0.03
N ALA A 231 -11.86 -2.19 0.60
CA ALA A 231 -10.49 -2.45 0.18
C ALA A 231 -10.18 -3.95 0.12
N SER A 232 -10.62 -4.74 1.10
CA SER A 232 -10.40 -6.19 1.16
C SER A 232 -11.07 -6.98 0.03
N GLN A 233 -12.06 -6.38 -0.65
CA GLN A 233 -12.86 -7.01 -1.68
C GLN A 233 -12.62 -6.43 -3.09
N ALA A 234 -11.91 -5.30 -3.20
CA ALA A 234 -11.78 -4.51 -4.41
C ALA A 234 -10.72 -4.99 -5.42
N CYS A 235 -10.39 -6.29 -5.42
CA CYS A 235 -9.36 -6.83 -6.31
C CYS A 235 -9.72 -6.71 -7.80
N GLY A 236 -11.02 -6.79 -8.13
CA GLY A 236 -11.48 -6.65 -9.51
C GLY A 236 -11.47 -5.21 -10.00
N GLU A 237 -11.89 -4.30 -9.15
CA GLU A 237 -11.84 -2.85 -9.34
C GLU A 237 -10.39 -2.40 -9.54
N THR A 238 -9.48 -2.89 -8.71
CA THR A 238 -8.04 -2.61 -8.82
C THR A 238 -7.48 -3.10 -10.15
N SER A 239 -7.82 -4.34 -10.54
CA SER A 239 -7.39 -4.91 -11.82
C SER A 239 -7.97 -4.14 -13.01
N ALA A 240 -9.22 -3.64 -12.91
CA ALA A 240 -9.84 -2.79 -13.91
C ALA A 240 -9.13 -1.42 -14.01
N ALA A 241 -8.81 -0.78 -12.87
CA ALA A 241 -8.05 0.47 -12.83
C ALA A 241 -6.68 0.32 -13.50
N MET A 242 -5.94 -0.74 -13.18
CA MET A 242 -4.63 -1.04 -13.79
C MET A 242 -4.71 -1.18 -15.32
N LEU A 243 -5.75 -1.87 -15.81
CA LEU A 243 -5.96 -2.07 -17.24
C LEU A 243 -6.44 -0.79 -17.92
N GLU A 244 -7.31 -0.01 -17.27
CA GLU A 244 -7.71 1.29 -17.76
C GLU A 244 -6.50 2.19 -17.95
N GLU A 245 -5.68 2.33 -16.91
CA GLU A 245 -4.49 3.16 -16.97
C GLU A 245 -3.48 2.67 -18.01
N TYR A 246 -3.33 1.35 -18.15
CA TYR A 246 -2.51 0.79 -19.20
C TYR A 246 -3.00 1.15 -20.61
N TRP A 247 -4.31 1.18 -20.86
CA TRP A 247 -4.85 1.40 -22.21
C TRP A 247 -5.11 2.88 -22.52
N SER A 248 -5.68 3.64 -21.59
CA SER A 248 -6.07 5.04 -21.80
C SER A 248 -5.01 6.03 -21.32
N GLY A 249 -4.12 5.62 -20.42
CA GLY A 249 -3.21 6.51 -19.71
C GLY A 249 -3.90 7.36 -18.63
N ASN A 250 -5.20 7.17 -18.40
CA ASN A 250 -5.93 7.81 -17.30
C ASN A 250 -5.61 7.08 -15.99
N HIS A 251 -5.54 7.81 -14.87
CA HIS A 251 -5.29 7.23 -13.56
C HIS A 251 -6.60 7.23 -12.75
N PRO A 252 -7.53 6.28 -12.97
CA PRO A 252 -8.80 6.26 -12.25
C PRO A 252 -8.57 5.97 -10.76
N GLU A 253 -9.42 6.56 -9.92
CA GLU A 253 -9.53 6.19 -8.51
C GLU A 253 -10.23 4.84 -8.40
N ILE A 254 -9.64 3.87 -7.70
CA ILE A 254 -10.25 2.54 -7.52
C ILE A 254 -11.61 2.66 -6.81
N TRP A 255 -11.76 3.65 -5.94
CA TRP A 255 -13.04 3.95 -5.28
C TRP A 255 -14.15 4.30 -6.26
N ASP A 256 -13.87 5.04 -7.33
CA ASP A 256 -14.89 5.42 -8.31
C ASP A 256 -15.39 4.19 -9.07
N ILE A 257 -14.52 3.21 -9.31
CA ILE A 257 -14.87 1.92 -9.90
C ILE A 257 -15.70 1.07 -8.92
N TRP A 258 -15.37 1.09 -7.63
CA TRP A 258 -16.18 0.47 -6.58
C TRP A 258 -17.59 1.07 -6.52
N VAL A 259 -17.71 2.40 -6.63
CA VAL A 259 -18.99 3.12 -6.71
C VAL A 259 -19.74 2.78 -7.99
N TYR A 260 -19.07 2.70 -9.14
CA TYR A 260 -19.66 2.25 -10.41
C TYR A 260 -20.31 0.88 -10.27
N ASN A 261 -19.65 -0.03 -9.55
CA ASN A 261 -20.18 -1.36 -9.26
C ASN A 261 -21.14 -1.40 -8.05
N ASN A 262 -21.70 -0.25 -7.66
CA ASN A 262 -22.68 -0.11 -6.60
C ASN A 262 -22.20 -0.69 -5.24
N TYR A 263 -20.96 -0.39 -4.88
CA TYR A 263 -20.35 -0.78 -3.60
C TYR A 263 -20.33 -2.30 -3.36
N ALA A 264 -20.08 -3.06 -4.43
CA ALA A 264 -20.03 -4.51 -4.40
C ALA A 264 -18.76 -5.03 -5.11
N PRO A 265 -18.29 -6.26 -4.81
CA PRO A 265 -17.15 -6.84 -5.50
C PRO A 265 -17.38 -7.06 -6.99
N MET A 266 -16.36 -6.77 -7.81
CA MET A 266 -16.46 -6.85 -9.26
C MET A 266 -16.28 -8.26 -9.83
N SER A 267 -17.28 -8.72 -10.58
CA SER A 267 -17.21 -9.93 -11.40
C SER A 267 -16.48 -9.67 -12.73
N THR A 268 -16.01 -10.73 -13.40
CA THR A 268 -15.43 -10.61 -14.77
C THR A 268 -16.39 -9.98 -15.79
N THR A 269 -17.69 -10.22 -15.65
CA THR A 269 -18.71 -9.62 -16.53
C THR A 269 -18.81 -8.13 -16.27
N THR A 270 -18.77 -7.72 -15.00
CA THR A 270 -18.86 -6.31 -14.63
C THR A 270 -17.58 -5.55 -14.96
N ALA A 271 -16.40 -6.15 -14.75
CA ALA A 271 -15.12 -5.59 -15.17
C ALA A 271 -15.09 -5.34 -16.67
N LYS A 272 -15.61 -6.29 -17.47
CA LYS A 272 -15.74 -6.08 -18.91
C LYS A 272 -16.69 -4.92 -19.23
N ALA A 273 -17.85 -4.85 -18.58
CA ALA A 273 -18.83 -3.79 -18.84
C ALA A 273 -18.28 -2.40 -18.50
N TYR A 274 -17.53 -2.29 -17.40
CA TYR A 274 -16.80 -1.08 -17.01
C TYR A 274 -15.75 -0.71 -18.07
N LEU A 275 -14.84 -1.61 -18.40
CA LEU A 275 -13.80 -1.33 -19.39
C LEU A 275 -14.40 -0.99 -20.76
N ASP A 276 -15.48 -1.64 -21.17
CA ASP A 276 -16.20 -1.29 -22.40
C ASP A 276 -16.81 0.13 -22.33
N SER A 277 -17.28 0.61 -21.15
CA SER A 277 -17.76 2.00 -21.01
C SER A 277 -16.63 3.02 -21.11
N GLU A 278 -15.42 2.64 -20.72
CA GLU A 278 -14.19 3.43 -20.88
C GLU A 278 -13.55 3.29 -22.28
N GLY A 279 -14.21 2.61 -23.22
CA GLY A 279 -13.73 2.41 -24.59
C GLY A 279 -12.65 1.32 -24.73
N ILE A 280 -12.45 0.51 -23.71
CA ILE A 280 -11.42 -0.54 -23.62
C ILE A 280 -12.06 -1.90 -23.87
N HIS A 281 -12.06 -2.29 -25.14
CA HIS A 281 -12.78 -3.48 -25.60
C HIS A 281 -11.97 -4.77 -25.49
N LEU A 282 -11.74 -5.24 -24.26
CA LEU A 282 -11.08 -6.52 -24.03
C LEU A 282 -11.95 -7.68 -24.55
N THR A 283 -11.32 -8.57 -25.32
CA THR A 283 -11.97 -9.81 -25.78
C THR A 283 -12.03 -10.80 -24.63
N LYS A 284 -13.24 -11.25 -24.27
CA LYS A 284 -13.41 -12.27 -23.23
C LYS A 284 -12.83 -13.61 -23.71
N GLY A 285 -11.67 -13.99 -23.18
CA GLY A 285 -11.14 -15.35 -23.31
C GLY A 285 -11.92 -16.29 -22.40
N VAL A 286 -13.01 -16.87 -22.89
CA VAL A 286 -13.82 -17.82 -22.08
C VAL A 286 -13.09 -19.16 -22.03
N ARG A 287 -12.10 -19.32 -21.14
CA ARG A 287 -11.56 -20.63 -20.78
C ARG A 287 -11.41 -20.75 -19.28
N THR A 288 -12.32 -21.51 -18.68
CA THR A 288 -12.16 -22.06 -17.33
C THR A 288 -11.33 -23.34 -17.46
N GLY A 289 -10.18 -23.44 -16.79
CA GLY A 289 -9.33 -24.63 -16.88
C GLY A 289 -7.90 -24.42 -16.39
N SER A 290 -7.06 -25.44 -16.55
CA SER A 290 -5.64 -25.38 -16.19
C SER A 290 -4.85 -24.48 -17.16
N PHE A 291 -3.96 -23.66 -16.60
CA PHE A 291 -3.06 -22.73 -17.30
C PHE A 291 -2.27 -23.39 -18.46
N LEU A 292 -1.96 -24.69 -18.34
CA LEU A 292 -1.15 -25.45 -19.31
C LEU A 292 -1.72 -25.45 -20.73
N TYR A 293 -3.05 -25.37 -20.89
CA TYR A 293 -3.69 -25.39 -22.21
C TYR A 293 -3.81 -24.01 -22.87
N THR A 294 -3.40 -22.95 -22.16
CA THR A 294 -3.55 -21.56 -22.61
C THR A 294 -2.21 -20.83 -22.71
N THR A 295 -1.10 -21.46 -22.32
CA THR A 295 0.25 -20.86 -22.33
C THR A 295 0.61 -20.23 -23.67
N GLY A 296 0.44 -20.92 -24.80
CA GLY A 296 0.75 -20.36 -26.12
C GLY A 296 -0.07 -19.12 -26.48
N THR A 297 -1.35 -19.08 -26.11
CA THR A 297 -2.21 -17.90 -26.32
C THR A 297 -1.82 -16.76 -25.40
N ILE A 298 -1.51 -17.07 -24.14
CA ILE A 298 -1.04 -16.10 -23.14
C ILE A 298 0.27 -15.46 -23.60
N LYS A 299 1.25 -16.27 -24.01
CA LYS A 299 2.52 -15.79 -24.58
C LYS A 299 2.28 -14.84 -25.75
N SER A 300 1.50 -15.29 -26.74
CA SER A 300 1.17 -14.47 -27.90
C SER A 300 0.47 -13.15 -27.52
N MET A 301 -0.41 -13.13 -26.52
CA MET A 301 -1.03 -11.87 -26.06
C MET A 301 0.00 -10.95 -25.42
N ILE A 302 0.86 -11.47 -24.54
CA ILE A 302 1.91 -10.70 -23.87
C ILE A 302 2.93 -10.16 -24.87
N ASP A 303 3.41 -10.98 -25.81
CA ASP A 303 4.36 -10.58 -26.86
C ASP A 303 3.79 -9.46 -27.76
N ASN A 304 2.46 -9.39 -27.88
CA ASN A 304 1.75 -8.34 -28.61
C ASN A 304 1.32 -7.16 -27.72
N GLY A 305 1.85 -7.04 -26.50
CA GLY A 305 1.56 -5.91 -25.60
C GLY A 305 0.15 -5.92 -25.00
N ARG A 306 -0.47 -7.09 -24.83
CA ARG A 306 -1.86 -7.22 -24.36
C ARG A 306 -1.92 -7.90 -22.98
N PRO A 307 -1.91 -7.14 -21.87
CA PRO A 307 -2.16 -7.69 -20.55
C PRO A 307 -3.62 -8.12 -20.42
N PHE A 308 -3.93 -9.00 -19.46
CA PHE A 308 -5.30 -9.49 -19.28
C PHE A 308 -5.72 -9.62 -17.83
N TYR A 309 -7.01 -9.39 -17.64
CA TYR A 309 -7.73 -9.66 -16.41
C TYR A 309 -7.87 -11.17 -16.21
N LEU A 310 -7.40 -11.67 -15.08
CA LEU A 310 -7.49 -13.07 -14.68
C LEU A 310 -8.21 -13.16 -13.34
N VAL A 311 -9.10 -14.14 -13.21
CA VAL A 311 -9.60 -14.56 -11.90
C VAL A 311 -8.98 -15.89 -11.56
N GLU A 312 -8.32 -15.95 -10.42
CA GLU A 312 -7.70 -17.15 -9.89
C GLU A 312 -8.26 -17.48 -8.50
N ASN A 313 -8.05 -18.74 -8.09
CA ASN A 313 -8.13 -19.05 -6.67
C ASN A 313 -6.81 -18.61 -6.06
N SER A 314 -6.84 -17.55 -5.26
CA SER A 314 -5.65 -17.09 -4.54
C SER A 314 -5.03 -18.23 -3.72
N ARG A 315 -3.76 -18.06 -3.35
CA ARG A 315 -3.06 -18.96 -2.41
C ARG A 315 -3.81 -19.16 -1.06
N TRP A 316 -4.79 -18.29 -0.78
CA TRP A 316 -5.62 -18.30 0.43
C TRP A 316 -6.99 -18.97 0.23
N GLY A 317 -7.26 -19.53 -0.95
CA GLY A 317 -8.50 -20.28 -1.25
C GLY A 317 -9.70 -19.42 -1.61
N ALA A 318 -9.55 -18.10 -1.67
CA ALA A 318 -10.57 -17.15 -2.10
C ALA A 318 -10.39 -16.76 -3.56
N CYS A 319 -11.50 -16.48 -4.24
CA CYS A 319 -11.54 -15.91 -5.58
C CYS A 319 -10.83 -14.53 -5.58
N HIS A 320 -9.85 -14.34 -6.44
CA HIS A 320 -9.07 -13.09 -6.53
C HIS A 320 -8.85 -12.71 -7.98
N ALA A 321 -8.93 -11.41 -8.27
CA ALA A 321 -8.67 -10.86 -9.59
C ALA A 321 -7.28 -10.25 -9.66
N VAL A 322 -6.56 -10.53 -10.75
CA VAL A 322 -5.20 -10.04 -11.00
C VAL A 322 -5.04 -9.64 -12.47
N VAL A 323 -4.01 -8.84 -12.76
CA VAL A 323 -3.58 -8.58 -14.14
C VAL A 323 -2.36 -9.43 -14.48
N LEU A 324 -2.50 -10.31 -15.47
CA LEU A 324 -1.36 -11.02 -16.03
C LEU A 324 -0.69 -10.14 -17.09
N ARG A 325 0.61 -9.94 -16.93
CA ARG A 325 1.41 -8.98 -17.71
C ARG A 325 2.76 -9.52 -18.19
N GLY A 326 3.07 -10.80 -17.94
CA GLY A 326 4.36 -11.39 -18.27
C GLY A 326 4.36 -12.90 -18.07
N TYR A 327 5.38 -13.57 -18.60
CA TYR A 327 5.61 -14.98 -18.39
C TYR A 327 7.12 -15.28 -18.37
N ASP A 328 7.51 -16.37 -17.73
CA ASP A 328 8.88 -16.86 -17.73
C ASP A 328 8.93 -18.22 -18.47
N GLU A 329 9.86 -18.37 -19.41
CA GLU A 329 10.04 -19.63 -20.15
C GLU A 329 10.86 -20.66 -19.35
N ASP A 330 11.65 -20.22 -18.37
CA ASP A 330 12.58 -21.06 -17.62
C ASP A 330 11.91 -21.86 -16.48
N PHE A 331 10.61 -21.68 -16.27
CA PHE A 331 9.80 -22.37 -15.24
C PHE A 331 8.80 -23.40 -15.78
N ILE A 332 9.00 -23.92 -17.00
CA ILE A 332 8.24 -25.07 -17.54
C ILE A 332 8.98 -26.39 -17.31
#